data_AF-A0A4Q3VLA0-F1
#
_entry.id   AF-A0A4Q3VLA0-F1
#
_cell.length_a   1.000
_cell.length_b   1.000
_cell.length_c   1.000
_cell.angle_alpha   90.00
_cell.angle_beta   90.00
_cell.angle_gamma   90.00
#
_symmetry.space_group_name_H-M   'P 1'
#
loop_
_entity.id
_entity.type
_entity.pdbx_description
1 polymer ?
#
loop_
_entity_poly.entity_id
_entity_poly.type
_entity_poly.pdbx_seq_one_letter_code
_entity_poly.pdbx_strand_id
1 'polypeptide(L)' 'MKTNAKGERLVRCPQCGGDSVFAPSNKWRPFCSERCRQIDLGAWASESFRVPATPPQDPDEFAPDGEPMH' A
#
# COMPACT_ATOMS: atom_id res chain seq x y z
N MET A 1 7.71 0.52 -19.95
CA MET A 1 8.43 0.91 -18.71
C MET A 1 8.92 2.34 -18.92
N LYS A 2 8.61 3.28 -18.01
CA LYS A 2 9.04 4.68 -18.18
C LYS A 2 10.50 4.85 -17.77
N THR A 3 11.24 5.71 -18.46
CA THR A 3 12.64 6.04 -18.17
C THR A 3 12.87 7.54 -18.33
N ASN A 4 13.85 8.10 -17.59
CA ASN A 4 14.27 9.50 -17.77
C ASN A 4 15.31 9.64 -18.90
N ALA A 5 15.81 10.86 -19.13
CA ALA A 5 16.83 11.14 -20.15
C ALA A 5 18.17 10.39 -19.94
N LYS A 6 18.44 9.90 -18.73
CA LYS A 6 19.63 9.08 -18.40
C LYS A 6 19.38 7.57 -18.55
N GLY A 7 18.18 7.16 -19.00
CA GLY A 7 17.79 5.75 -19.08
C GLY A 7 17.42 5.12 -17.73
N GLU A 8 17.35 5.89 -16.66
CA GLU A 8 16.97 5.37 -15.34
C GLU A 8 15.46 5.10 -15.28
N ARG A 9 15.07 3.97 -14.69
CA ARG A 9 13.67 3.56 -14.55
C ARG A 9 12.88 4.58 -13.72
N LEU A 10 11.68 4.94 -14.18
CA LEU A 10 10.73 5.76 -13.43
C LEU A 10 9.60 4.88 -12.86
N VAL A 11 9.24 5.13 -11.60
CA VAL A 11 8.08 4.54 -10.91
C VAL A 11 7.18 5.65 -10.39
N ARG A 12 5.93 5.32 -10.05
CA ARG A 12 5.02 6.27 -9.40
C ARG A 12 5.42 6.46 -7.94
N CYS A 13 5.56 7.70 -7.50
CA CYS A 13 5.73 8.05 -6.10
C CYS A 13 4.45 7.67 -5.34
N PRO A 14 4.52 6.83 -4.29
CA PRO A 14 3.32 6.39 -3.57
C PRO A 14 2.65 7.53 -2.79
N GLN A 15 3.39 8.57 -2.41
CA GLN A 15 2.86 9.68 -1.63
C GLN A 15 2.11 10.73 -2.47
N CYS A 16 2.55 11.01 -3.70
CA CYS A 16 2.00 12.11 -4.50
C CYS A 16 1.61 11.72 -5.93
N GLY A 17 1.86 10.48 -6.33
CA GLY A 17 1.64 10.00 -7.69
C GLY A 17 2.61 10.57 -8.73
N GLY A 18 3.58 11.42 -8.38
CA GLY A 18 4.57 11.94 -9.32
C GLY A 18 5.54 10.88 -9.86
N ASP A 19 6.39 11.25 -10.83
CA ASP A 19 7.45 10.38 -11.32
C ASP A 19 8.63 10.35 -10.33
N SER A 20 9.14 9.15 -10.03
CA SER A 20 10.24 8.91 -9.11
C SER A 20 11.33 8.08 -9.79
N VAL A 21 12.57 8.56 -9.76
CA VAL A 21 13.73 7.86 -10.31
C VAL A 21 14.05 6.65 -9.44
N PHE A 22 13.98 5.46 -10.04
CA PHE A 22 14.29 4.18 -9.42
C PHE A 22 15.72 3.74 -9.75
N ALA A 23 16.70 4.55 -9.37
CA ALA A 23 18.13 4.30 -9.51
C ALA A 23 18.92 4.91 -8.34
N PRO A 24 20.14 4.41 -8.00
CA PRO A 24 20.99 4.87 -6.89
C PRO A 24 21.09 6.38 -6.69
N SER A 25 21.02 7.16 -7.78
CA SER A 25 20.99 8.62 -7.82
C SER A 25 19.90 9.28 -6.97
N ASN A 26 18.74 8.63 -6.81
CA ASN A 26 17.67 9.10 -5.94
C ASN A 26 17.70 8.41 -4.58
N LYS A 27 18.21 9.05 -3.53
CA LYS A 27 18.29 8.45 -2.17
C LYS A 27 16.93 8.15 -1.53
N TRP A 28 15.83 8.67 -2.09
CA TRP A 28 14.50 8.64 -1.50
C TRP A 28 13.57 7.61 -2.14
N ARG A 29 14.07 6.72 -2.99
CA ARG A 29 13.28 5.65 -3.62
C ARG A 29 12.41 4.90 -2.58
N PRO A 30 11.13 4.59 -2.88
CA PRO A 30 10.42 4.84 -4.14
C PRO A 30 9.82 6.26 -4.27
N PHE A 31 10.08 7.17 -3.34
CA PHE A 31 9.55 8.53 -3.33
C PHE A 31 10.32 9.48 -4.26
N CYS A 32 9.64 10.50 -4.77
CA CYS A 32 10.25 11.51 -5.63
C CYS A 32 11.13 12.52 -4.86
N SER A 33 10.98 12.61 -3.52
CA SER A 33 11.72 13.54 -2.67
C SER A 33 11.71 13.12 -1.21
N GLU A 34 12.61 13.71 -0.42
CA GLU A 34 12.65 13.57 1.04
C GLU A 34 11.31 13.95 1.68
N ARG A 35 10.69 15.05 1.24
CA ARG A 35 9.38 15.49 1.74
C ARG A 35 8.33 14.39 1.61
N CYS A 36 8.27 13.72 0.46
CA CYS A 36 7.30 12.64 0.25
C CYS A 36 7.56 11.44 1.17
N ARG A 37 8.83 11.08 1.41
CA ARG A 37 9.20 10.03 2.37
C ARG A 37 8.76 10.40 3.80
N GLN A 38 8.98 11.64 4.21
CA GLN A 38 8.64 12.09 5.56
C GLN A 38 7.12 12.13 5.80
N ILE A 39 6.34 12.54 4.79
CA ILE A 39 4.87 12.53 4.89
C ILE A 39 4.36 11.09 5.02
N ASP A 40 4.90 10.16 4.21
CA ASP A 40 4.55 8.75 4.30
C ASP A 40 4.82 8.25 5.73
N LEU A 41 6.04 8.41 6.25
CA LEU A 41 6.37 8.03 7.63
C LEU A 41 5.42 8.65 8.69
N GLY A 42 4.98 9.90 8.50
CA GLY A 42 3.99 10.55 9.37
C GLY A 42 2.58 9.94 9.28
N ALA A 43 2.15 9.51 8.09
CA ALA A 43 0.87 8.83 7.90
C ALA A 43 0.83 7.44 8.57
N TRP A 44 1.98 6.74 8.59
CA TRP A 44 2.14 5.48 9.33
C TRP A 44 2.11 5.72 10.85
N ALA A 45 2.80 6.76 11.33
CA ALA A 45 2.82 7.09 12.76
C ALA A 45 1.47 7.58 13.31
N SER A 46 0.57 8.04 12.45
CA SER A 46 -0.75 8.58 12.82
C SER A 46 -1.90 7.59 12.62
N GLU A 47 -1.61 6.29 12.39
CA GLU A 47 -2.61 5.23 12.17
C GLU A 47 -3.64 5.56 11.06
N SER A 48 -3.28 6.43 10.11
CA SER A 48 -4.20 6.87 9.05
C SER A 48 -4.42 5.80 7.98
N PHE A 49 -3.60 4.75 7.95
CA PHE A 49 -3.79 3.58 7.09
C PHE A 49 -4.82 2.63 7.72
N ARG A 50 -6.11 2.90 7.51
CA ARG A 50 -7.16 1.93 7.84
C ARG A 50 -7.25 0.85 6.77
N VAL A 51 -7.12 -0.41 7.18
CA VAL A 51 -7.62 -1.54 6.39
C VAL A 51 -9.14 -1.55 6.53
N PRO A 52 -9.93 -1.54 5.44
CA PRO A 52 -11.36 -1.72 5.55
C PRO A 52 -11.63 -3.09 6.19
N ALA A 53 -12.30 -3.09 7.34
CA ALA A 53 -12.79 -4.32 7.93
C ALA A 53 -13.89 -4.88 7.01
N THR A 54 -13.70 -6.11 6.51
CA THR A 54 -14.84 -6.90 6.05
C THR A 54 -15.65 -7.21 7.30
N PRO A 55 -16.96 -6.95 7.34
CA PRO A 55 -17.78 -7.35 8.48
C PRO A 55 -17.58 -8.85 8.71
N PRO A 56 -17.45 -9.31 9.98
CA PRO A 56 -17.38 -10.73 10.25
C PRO A 56 -18.58 -11.41 9.57
N GLN A 57 -18.31 -12.40 8.72
CA GLN A 57 -19.33 -13.35 8.30
C GLN A 57 -19.83 -14.00 9.60
N ASP A 58 -21.13 -14.04 9.80
CA ASP A 58 -21.75 -14.58 11.01
C ASP A 58 -21.19 -15.99 11.27
N PRO A 59 -20.63 -16.28 12.45
CA PRO A 59 -20.07 -17.60 12.75
C PRO A 59 -21.13 -18.73 12.71
N ASP A 60 -22.42 -18.38 12.63
CA ASP A 60 -23.56 -19.29 12.55
C ASP A 60 -23.89 -19.82 11.13
N GLU A 61 -23.19 -19.41 10.06
CA GLU A 61 -23.45 -19.92 8.70
C GLU A 61 -22.70 -21.22 8.35
N PHE A 62 -21.87 -21.75 9.25
CA PHE A 62 -21.32 -23.11 9.10
C PHE A 62 -22.14 -24.09 9.95
N ALA A 63 -23.35 -24.43 9.47
CA ALA A 63 -24.02 -25.64 9.92
C ALA A 63 -23.38 -26.84 9.21
N PRO A 64 -22.63 -27.73 9.90
CA PRO A 64 -22.33 -29.02 9.34
C PRO A 64 -23.58 -29.89 9.46
N ASP A 65 -24.23 -30.08 8.32
CA ASP A 65 -24.86 -31.34 7.92
C ASP A 65 -25.85 -31.99 8.91
N GLY A 66 -27.11 -31.55 8.85
CA GLY A 66 -28.24 -32.45 8.59
C GLY A 66 -28.45 -33.74 9.41
N GLU A 67 -28.43 -33.72 10.75
CA GLU A 67 -29.00 -34.82 11.55
C GLU A 67 -30.07 -34.34 12.56
N PRO A 68 -31.29 -34.92 12.54
CA PRO A 68 -32.24 -34.74 13.63
C PRO A 68 -32.00 -35.83 14.68
N MET A 69 -31.85 -35.47 15.96
CA MET A 69 -31.91 -36.44 17.05
C MET A 69 -32.81 -35.93 18.18
N HIS A 70 -34.05 -36.43 18.12
CA HIS A 70 -35.13 -36.58 19.13
C HIS A 70 -35.51 -35.42 20.05
#